data_AF-A0A4U7BLQ8-F1
#
_entry.id   AF-A0A4U7BLQ8-F1
#
_cell.length_a   1.000
_cell.length_b   1.000
_cell.length_c   1.000
_cell.angle_alpha   90.00
_cell.angle_beta   90.00
_cell.angle_gamma   90.00
#
_symmetry.space_group_name_H-M   'P 1'
#
loop_
_entity.id
_entity.type
_entity.pdbx_description
1 polymer ?
#
loop_
_entity_poly.entity_id
_entity_poly.type
_entity_poly.pdbx_seq_one_letter_code
_entity_poly.pdbx_strand_id
1 'polypeptide(L)' 'MLSKDEFKELMFNANLSKKDFAEKLEVSYNAINSWGTNGRDYPYWVKSWLENYIKAQKYNKIKEMIKNDID' A
#
# COMPACT_ATOMS: atom_id res chain seq x y z
N MET A 1 11.63 10.48 5.09
CA MET A 1 10.97 9.41 5.87
C MET A 1 9.49 9.48 5.58
N LEU A 2 8.80 8.34 5.54
CA LEU A 2 7.36 8.28 5.24
C LEU A 2 6.58 9.01 6.34
N SER A 3 5.78 10.01 5.97
CA SER A 3 4.96 10.74 6.95
C SER A 3 3.64 10.00 7.22
N LYS A 4 2.96 10.36 8.33
CA LYS A 4 1.64 9.78 8.65
C LYS A 4 0.59 10.11 7.59
N ASP A 5 0.63 11.32 7.02
CA ASP A 5 -0.33 11.73 6.00
C ASP A 5 -0.02 11.09 4.65
N GLU A 6 1.26 10.99 4.30
CA GLU A 6 1.71 10.25 3.11
C GLU A 6 1.37 8.76 3.20
N PHE A 7 1.52 8.14 4.37
CA PHE A 7 1.10 6.76 4.60
C PHE A 7 -0.41 6.58 4.40
N LYS A 8 -1.23 7.50 4.95
CA LYS A 8 -2.69 7.45 4.75
C LYS A 8 -3.09 7.60 3.28
N GLU A 9 -2.44 8.52 2.57
CA GLU A 9 -2.69 8.74 1.14
C GLU A 9 -2.34 7.50 0.32
N LEU A 10 -1.17 6.90 0.56
CA LEU A 10 -0.76 5.67 -0.13
C LEU A 10 -1.71 4.50 0.17
N MET A 11 -2.15 4.34 1.42
CA MET A 11 -3.13 3.32 1.80
C MET A 11 -4.49 3.52 1.10
N PHE A 12 -4.97 4.76 1.04
CA PHE A 12 -6.18 5.13 0.32
C PHE A 12 -6.06 4.82 -1.17
N ASN A 13 -4.96 5.23 -1.81
CA ASN A 13 -4.69 4.99 -3.23
C ASN A 13 -4.52 3.49 -3.56
N ALA A 14 -4.03 2.69 -2.62
CA ALA A 14 -3.93 1.24 -2.73
C ALA A 14 -5.27 0.53 -2.49
N ASN A 15 -6.30 1.25 -2.02
CA ASN A 15 -7.56 0.70 -1.54
C ASN A 15 -7.36 -0.41 -0.49
N LEU A 16 -6.51 -0.12 0.51
CA LEU A 16 -6.20 -1.05 1.60
C LEU A 16 -6.61 -0.45 2.95
N SER A 17 -7.24 -1.28 3.78
CA SER A 17 -7.27 -1.02 5.21
C SER A 17 -5.95 -1.45 5.86
N LYS A 18 -5.70 -0.98 7.08
CA LYS A 18 -4.55 -1.45 7.88
C LYS A 18 -4.59 -2.96 8.17
N LYS A 19 -5.79 -3.55 8.21
CA LYS A 19 -5.96 -5.00 8.39
C LYS A 19 -5.52 -5.75 7.13
N ASP A 20 -6.00 -5.34 5.96
CA ASP A 20 -5.61 -5.94 4.68
C ASP A 20 -4.10 -5.83 4.46
N PHE A 21 -3.51 -4.69 4.85
CA PHE A 21 -2.08 -4.49 4.72
C PHE A 21 -1.27 -5.35 5.67
N ALA A 22 -1.73 -5.53 6.93
CA ALA A 22 -1.11 -6.45 7.87
C ALA A 22 -1.12 -7.90 7.34
N GLU A 23 -2.25 -8.34 6.79
CA GLU A 23 -2.40 -9.68 6.18
C GLU A 23 -1.47 -9.86 4.98
N LYS A 24 -1.39 -8.88 4.07
CA LYS A 24 -0.50 -8.94 2.89
C LYS A 24 0.98 -8.98 3.22
N LEU A 25 1.37 -8.38 4.35
CA LEU A 25 2.75 -8.34 4.80
C LEU A 25 3.10 -9.47 5.78
N GLU A 26 2.12 -10.28 6.16
CA GLU A 26 2.25 -11.33 7.19
C GLU A 26 2.79 -10.78 8.51
N VAL A 27 2.34 -9.58 8.89
CA VAL A 27 2.67 -8.93 10.16
C VAL A 27 1.42 -8.72 11.00
N SER A 28 1.59 -8.51 12.31
CA SER A 28 0.43 -8.22 13.17
C SER A 28 -0.17 -6.84 12.87
N TYR A 29 -1.49 -6.72 13.00
CA TYR A 29 -2.19 -5.42 12.95
C TYR A 29 -1.61 -4.40 13.95
N ASN A 30 -1.18 -4.87 15.12
CA ASN A 30 -0.53 -4.05 16.14
C ASN A 30 0.81 -3.48 15.65
N ALA A 31 1.58 -4.24 14.86
CA ALA A 31 2.81 -3.73 14.26
C ALA A 31 2.50 -2.54 13.33
N ILE A 32 1.53 -2.68 12.41
CA ILE A 32 1.09 -1.60 11.51
C ILE A 32 0.63 -0.37 12.31
N ASN A 33 -0.14 -0.58 13.38
CA ASN A 33 -0.63 0.52 14.22
C ASN A 33 0.48 1.25 15.00
N SER A 34 1.60 0.59 15.24
CA SER A 34 2.73 1.15 15.97
C SER A 34 3.60 2.08 15.12
N TRP A 35 3.54 1.97 13.79
CA TRP A 35 4.35 2.76 12.86
C TRP A 35 3.90 4.23 12.81
N GLY A 36 4.87 5.14 12.69
CA GLY A 36 4.58 6.58 12.63
C GLY A 36 3.97 7.16 13.91
N THR A 37 4.15 6.50 15.06
CA THR A 37 3.62 6.92 16.36
C THR A 37 4.72 6.89 17.42
N ASN A 38 4.62 7.75 18.44
CA ASN A 38 5.52 7.76 19.60
C ASN A 38 7.02 7.80 19.23
N GLY A 39 7.38 8.61 18.23
CA GLY A 39 8.77 8.72 17.75
C GLY A 39 9.28 7.52 16.94
N ARG A 40 8.43 6.53 16.64
CA ARG A 40 8.76 5.43 15.72
C ARG A 40 8.50 5.83 14.29
N ASP A 41 9.48 5.65 13.44
CA ASP A 41 9.35 5.77 12.00
C ASP A 41 8.61 4.57 11.40
N TYR A 42 8.16 4.75 10.15
CA TYR A 42 7.75 3.63 9.32
C TYR A 42 8.99 2.86 8.85
N PRO A 43 8.91 1.52 8.71
CA PRO A 43 9.98 0.78 8.05
C PRO A 43 10.29 1.38 6.66
N TYR A 44 11.58 1.52 6.34
CA TYR A 44 12.04 2.26 5.16
C TYR A 44 11.43 1.75 3.84
N TRP A 45 11.10 0.46 3.77
CA TRP A 45 10.55 -0.19 2.58
C TRP A 45 9.05 0.03 2.38
N VAL A 46 8.30 0.47 3.40
CA VAL A 46 6.82 0.57 3.34
C VAL A 46 6.37 1.47 2.19
N LYS A 47 7.06 2.61 2.00
CA LYS A 47 6.75 3.52 0.90
C LYS A 47 6.89 2.82 -0.46
N SER A 48 8.04 2.21 -0.71
CA SER A 48 8.31 1.52 -1.98
C SER A 48 7.35 0.36 -2.23
N TRP A 49 6.94 -0.36 -1.19
CA TRP A 49 5.98 -1.46 -1.30
C TRP A 49 4.60 -0.93 -1.75
N LEU A 50 4.09 0.13 -1.13
CA LEU A 50 2.79 0.72 -1.47
C LEU A 50 2.81 1.32 -2.88
N GLU A 51 3.86 2.05 -3.25
CA GLU A 51 4.01 2.61 -4.59
C GLU A 51 4.02 1.52 -5.67
N ASN A 52 4.74 0.42 -5.45
CA ASN A 52 4.79 -0.69 -6.40
C ASN A 52 3.48 -1.47 -6.46
N TYR A 53 2.81 -1.65 -5.32
CA TYR A 53 1.48 -2.27 -5.27
C TYR A 53 0.44 -1.46 -6.08
N ILE A 54 0.42 -0.13 -5.90
CA ILE A 54 -0.45 0.77 -6.68
C ILE A 54 -0.12 0.71 -8.18
N LYS A 55 1.18 0.71 -8.54
CA LYS A 55 1.61 0.58 -9.94
C LYS A 55 1.14 -0.74 -10.55
N ALA A 56 1.27 -1.86 -9.83
CA ALA A 56 0.82 -3.16 -10.29
C ALA A 56 -0.71 -3.20 -10.50
N GLN A 57 -1.49 -2.62 -9.59
CA GLN A 57 -2.94 -2.50 -9.75
C GLN A 57 -3.32 -1.69 -11.00
N LYS A 58 -2.65 -0.55 -11.24
CA LYS A 58 -2.88 0.27 -12.44
C LYS A 58 -2.54 -0.49 -13.72
N TYR A 59 -1.42 -1.21 -13.73
CA TYR A 59 -1.01 -2.04 -14.87
C TYR A 59 -2.05 -3.12 -15.18
N ASN A 60 -2.55 -3.84 -14.17
CA ASN A 60 -3.57 -4.87 -14.37
C ASN A 60 -4.86 -4.30 -14.98
N LYS A 61 -5.33 -3.14 -14.49
CA LYS A 61 -6.49 -2.45 -15.06
C LYS A 61 -6.30 -2.09 -16.55
N ILE A 62 -5.14 -1.53 -16.90
CA ILE A 62 -4.82 -1.19 -18.28
C ILE A 62 -4.77 -2.44 -19.16
N LYS A 63 -4.13 -3.51 -18.66
CA LYS A 63 -4.03 -4.78 -19.37
C LYS A 63 -5.41 -5.40 -19.64
N GLU A 64 -6.32 -5.32 -18.68
CA GLU A 64 -7.71 -5.78 -18.83
C GLU A 64 -8.48 -4.94 -19.86
N MET A 65 -8.34 -3.61 -19.83
CA MET A 65 -8.95 -2.73 -20.83
C MET A 65 -8.49 -3.09 -22.26
N ILE A 66 -7.17 -3.21 -22.47
CA ILE A 66 -6.60 -3.56 -23.77
C ILE A 66 -7.08 -4.94 -24.24
N LYS A 67 -7.16 -5.92 -23.33
CA LYS A 67 -7.66 -7.25 -23.69
C LYS A 67 -9.10 -7.21 -24.18
N ASN A 68 -9.97 -6.50 -23.48
CA ASN A 68 -11.38 -6.38 -23.83
C ASN A 68 -11.62 -5.58 -25.12
N ASP A 69 -10.69 -4.71 -25.53
CA ASP A 69 -10.79 -3.93 -26.78
C ASP A 69 -10.33 -4.73 -28.02
N ILE A 70 -9.63 -5.85 -27.82
CA ILE A 70 -9.08 -6.70 -28.89
C ILE A 70 -9.93 -7.97 -29.12
N ASP A 71 -10.74 -8.36 -28.13
CA ASP A 71 -11.70 -9.48 -28.18
C ASP A 71 -13.07 -9.02 -28.75
#